data_AF-A0A9P5WU82-F1
#
_entry.id   AF-A0A9P5WU82-F1
#
_cell.length_a   1.000
_cell.length_b   1.000
_cell.length_c   1.000
_cell.angle_alpha   90.00
_cell.angle_beta   90.00
_cell.angle_gamma   90.00
#
_symmetry.space_group_name_H-M   'P 1'
#
loop_
_entity.id
_entity.type
_entity.pdbx_description
1 polymer ?
#
loop_
_entity_poly.entity_id
_entity_poly.type
_entity_poly.pdbx_seq_one_letter_code
_entity_poly.pdbx_strand_id
1 'polypeptide(L)'
;MAWRCSGVSNSDLVNHLAEAKLIVSDSVKQAMLAVDRGNFSKFKPYEASLDIGSGSGYLTVCMAEMVGPQGRVVGVDHIPELVDLATKNTMKDHPEYIQEGRIAFHSADGRVGFPQDDRYDAIHVGAAADSIHNELIEQLQAPGRMFIPACDGDGQVIFVVDKDKDGRVTKKKTMSVWMPKHSIVADENASS
;
A
#
# COMPACT_ATOMS: atom_id res chain seq x y z
N MET A 1 -26.01 2.05 -9.24
CA MET A 1 -25.06 1.52 -10.24
C MET A 1 -23.80 2.35 -10.16
N ALA A 2 -22.72 1.83 -9.59
CA ALA A 2 -21.44 2.53 -9.53
C ALA A 2 -20.78 2.49 -10.92
N TRP A 3 -20.43 3.67 -11.44
CA TRP A 3 -19.74 3.83 -12.72
C TRP A 3 -18.30 3.31 -12.55
N ARG A 4 -17.82 2.43 -13.44
CA ARG A 4 -16.47 1.84 -13.36
C ARG A 4 -15.60 2.34 -14.51
N CYS A 5 -14.58 3.15 -14.21
CA CYS A 5 -13.52 3.44 -15.16
C CYS A 5 -12.51 2.27 -15.11
N SER A 6 -12.44 1.49 -16.17
CA SER A 6 -11.46 0.41 -16.31
C SER A 6 -10.69 0.59 -17.61
N GLY A 7 -9.44 0.14 -17.69
CA GLY A 7 -8.59 0.30 -18.87
C GLY A 7 -7.57 -0.81 -18.98
N VAL A 8 -7.38 -1.33 -20.19
CA VAL A 8 -6.41 -2.40 -20.49
C VAL A 8 -4.96 -1.91 -20.37
N SER A 9 -4.73 -0.60 -20.52
CA SER A 9 -3.47 0.08 -20.27
C SER A 9 -3.62 1.19 -19.22
N ASN A 10 -2.49 1.68 -18.68
CA ASN A 10 -2.48 2.84 -17.79
C ASN A 10 -3.08 4.07 -18.49
N SER A 11 -2.72 4.29 -19.76
CA SER A 11 -3.26 5.39 -20.56
C SER A 11 -4.78 5.30 -20.73
N ASP A 12 -5.32 4.11 -21.02
CA ASP A 12 -6.77 3.95 -21.20
C ASP A 12 -7.51 4.22 -19.91
N LEU A 13 -7.01 3.69 -18.79
CA LEU A 13 -7.59 3.92 -17.47
C LEU A 13 -7.62 5.42 -17.14
N VAL A 14 -6.48 6.09 -17.27
CA VAL A 14 -6.36 7.52 -16.94
C VAL A 14 -7.21 8.39 -17.88
N ASN A 15 -7.33 8.01 -19.16
CA ASN A 15 -8.21 8.69 -20.09
C ASN A 15 -9.69 8.49 -19.76
N HIS A 16 -10.13 7.27 -19.43
CA HIS A 16 -11.51 7.03 -19.00
C HIS A 16 -11.85 7.78 -17.70
N LEU A 17 -10.92 7.84 -16.75
CA LEU A 17 -11.09 8.62 -15.52
C LEU A 17 -11.25 10.13 -15.80
N ALA A 18 -10.52 10.66 -16.78
CA ALA A 18 -10.65 12.06 -17.20
C ALA A 18 -11.97 12.31 -17.95
N GLU A 19 -12.38 11.41 -18.86
CA GLU A 19 -13.64 11.48 -19.59
C GLU A 19 -14.86 11.39 -18.67
N ALA A 20 -14.77 10.58 -17.62
CA ALA A 20 -15.74 10.49 -16.55
C ALA A 20 -15.79 11.73 -15.64
N LYS A 21 -14.88 12.69 -15.84
CA LYS A 21 -14.67 13.87 -14.99
C LYS A 21 -14.34 13.54 -13.53
N LEU A 22 -13.72 12.37 -13.30
CA LEU A 22 -13.18 11.99 -11.99
C LEU A 22 -11.79 12.60 -11.77
N ILE A 23 -11.02 12.77 -12.86
CA ILE A 23 -9.81 13.58 -12.87
C ILE A 23 -10.08 14.80 -13.74
N VAL A 24 -10.14 15.97 -13.11
CA VAL A 24 -10.52 17.22 -13.79
C VAL A 24 -9.30 18.11 -14.09
N SER A 25 -8.21 17.93 -13.32
CA SER A 25 -6.99 18.71 -13.51
C SER A 25 -6.06 18.06 -14.53
N ASP A 26 -5.61 18.85 -15.51
CA ASP A 26 -4.60 18.41 -16.47
C ASP A 26 -3.29 18.01 -15.79
N SER A 27 -2.87 18.71 -14.74
CA SER A 27 -1.65 18.35 -14.02
C SER A 27 -1.75 16.97 -13.36
N VAL A 28 -2.92 16.62 -12.84
CA VAL A 28 -3.19 15.31 -12.22
C VAL A 28 -3.26 14.23 -13.29
N LYS A 29 -3.93 14.51 -14.42
CA LYS A 29 -3.97 13.60 -15.57
C LYS A 29 -2.57 13.28 -16.08
N GLN A 30 -1.73 14.30 -16.28
CA GLN A 30 -0.36 14.11 -16.75
C GLN A 30 0.50 13.35 -15.75
N ALA A 31 0.35 13.61 -14.45
CA ALA A 31 1.05 12.85 -13.41
C ALA A 31 0.67 11.37 -13.44
N MET A 32 -0.62 11.04 -13.59
CA MET A 32 -1.08 9.64 -13.65
C MET A 32 -0.70 8.95 -14.97
N LEU A 33 -0.66 9.67 -16.09
CA LEU A 33 -0.14 9.13 -17.35
C LEU A 33 1.36 8.82 -17.28
N ALA A 34 2.13 9.64 -16.57
CA ALA A 34 3.58 9.48 -16.45
C ALA A 34 4.02 8.29 -15.58
N VAL A 35 3.10 7.72 -14.79
CA VAL A 35 3.39 6.65 -13.84
C VAL A 35 2.55 5.42 -14.19
N ASP A 36 3.12 4.50 -14.97
CA ASP A 36 2.41 3.28 -15.39
C ASP A 36 2.31 2.27 -14.23
N ARG A 37 1.06 1.99 -13.80
CA ARG A 37 0.76 0.96 -12.78
C ARG A 37 1.34 -0.43 -13.08
N GLY A 38 1.51 -0.80 -14.35
CA GLY A 38 2.07 -2.08 -14.78
C GLY A 38 3.56 -2.24 -14.46
N ASN A 39 4.27 -1.13 -14.22
CA ASN A 39 5.65 -1.17 -13.72
C ASN A 39 5.74 -1.58 -12.25
N PHE A 40 4.64 -1.47 -11.51
CA PHE A 40 4.57 -1.75 -10.08
C PHE A 40 3.91 -3.10 -9.77
N SER A 41 3.03 -3.61 -10.65
CA SER A 41 2.46 -4.96 -10.50
C SER A 41 2.28 -5.67 -11.84
N LYS A 42 3.03 -6.76 -12.05
CA LYS A 42 3.14 -7.47 -13.34
C LYS A 42 2.18 -8.65 -13.50
N PHE A 43 1.65 -9.22 -12.41
CA PHE A 43 0.98 -10.53 -12.50
C PHE A 43 -0.34 -10.66 -11.73
N LYS A 44 -0.58 -9.88 -10.67
CA LYS A 44 -1.87 -9.81 -9.95
C LYS A 44 -1.98 -8.49 -9.16
N PRO A 45 -2.41 -7.38 -9.78
CA PRO A 45 -2.54 -6.12 -9.05
C PRO A 45 -3.74 -6.03 -8.09
N TYR A 46 -4.56 -7.08 -7.97
CA TYR A 46 -6.00 -6.93 -7.75
C TYR A 46 -6.64 -7.81 -6.66
N GLU A 47 -5.87 -8.54 -5.83
CA GLU A 47 -6.45 -9.41 -4.82
C GLU A 47 -6.20 -8.90 -3.39
N ALA A 48 -4.94 -8.71 -2.97
CA ALA A 48 -4.64 -8.27 -1.61
C ALA A 48 -3.42 -7.33 -1.51
N SER A 49 -3.56 -6.22 -0.78
CA SER A 49 -2.44 -5.30 -0.49
C SER A 49 -2.36 -4.95 0.99
N LEU A 50 -1.12 -4.71 1.47
CA LEU A 50 -0.83 -4.27 2.83
C LEU A 50 -0.15 -2.90 2.82
N ASP A 51 -0.68 -1.97 3.61
CA ASP A 51 -0.12 -0.64 3.82
C ASP A 51 0.31 -0.48 5.28
N ILE A 52 1.62 -0.64 5.53
CA ILE A 52 2.23 -0.48 6.85
C ILE A 52 2.57 0.99 7.11
N GLY A 53 2.10 1.52 8.23
CA GLY A 53 2.15 2.95 8.53
C GLY A 53 1.07 3.70 7.75
N SER A 54 -0.18 3.22 7.80
CA SER A 54 -1.29 3.75 6.99
C SER A 54 -1.61 5.22 7.29
N GLY A 55 -1.25 5.74 8.46
CA GLY A 55 -1.34 7.15 8.80
C GLY A 55 -2.74 7.73 8.60
N SER A 56 -2.89 8.64 7.64
CA SER A 56 -4.19 9.27 7.33
C SER A 56 -5.17 8.37 6.57
N GLY A 57 -4.73 7.18 6.13
CA GLY A 57 -5.48 6.26 5.29
C GLY A 57 -5.45 6.58 3.80
N TYR A 58 -4.81 7.69 3.39
CA TYR A 58 -4.83 8.16 2.01
C TYR A 58 -4.31 7.12 1.01
N LEU A 59 -3.11 6.58 1.28
CA LEU A 59 -2.51 5.61 0.38
C LEU A 59 -3.26 4.28 0.40
N THR A 60 -3.79 3.87 1.56
CA THR A 60 -4.65 2.69 1.69
C THR A 60 -5.89 2.79 0.79
N VAL A 61 -6.53 3.96 0.73
CA VAL A 61 -7.65 4.23 -0.20
C VAL A 61 -7.20 4.22 -1.66
N CYS A 62 -6.05 4.82 -1.99
CA CYS A 62 -5.49 4.73 -3.34
C CYS A 62 -5.19 3.26 -3.74
N MET A 63 -4.70 2.45 -2.80
CA MET A 63 -4.51 1.02 -3.03
C MET A 63 -5.83 0.31 -3.27
N ALA A 64 -6.91 0.66 -2.55
CA ALA A 64 -8.23 0.08 -2.79
C ALA A 64 -8.73 0.36 -4.22
N GLU A 65 -8.49 1.55 -4.76
CA GLU A 65 -8.76 1.84 -6.17
C GLU A 65 -7.93 0.95 -7.10
N MET A 66 -6.63 0.81 -6.80
CA MET A 66 -5.71 0.03 -7.63
C MET A 66 -6.03 -1.46 -7.63
N VAL A 67 -6.44 -2.04 -6.49
CA VAL A 67 -6.76 -3.47 -6.41
C VAL A 67 -8.14 -3.82 -7.01
N GLY A 68 -8.95 -2.82 -7.35
CA GLY A 68 -10.22 -3.03 -8.03
C GLY A 68 -11.30 -3.71 -7.16
N PRO A 69 -12.52 -3.92 -7.70
CA PRO A 69 -13.72 -4.16 -6.90
C PRO A 69 -13.73 -5.43 -6.03
N GLN A 70 -12.89 -6.42 -6.37
CA GLN A 70 -12.78 -7.68 -5.62
C GLN A 70 -11.55 -7.71 -4.70
N GLY A 71 -10.65 -6.73 -4.85
CA GLY A 71 -9.44 -6.65 -4.06
C GLY A 71 -9.68 -6.06 -2.68
N ARG A 72 -8.81 -6.43 -1.75
CA ARG A 72 -8.81 -5.95 -0.37
C ARG A 72 -7.49 -5.28 -0.01
N VAL A 73 -7.57 -4.30 0.87
CA VAL A 73 -6.42 -3.60 1.41
C VAL A 73 -6.49 -3.56 2.94
N VAL A 74 -5.39 -3.95 3.57
CA VAL A 74 -5.21 -3.86 5.01
C VAL A 74 -4.30 -2.67 5.29
N GLY A 75 -4.79 -1.69 6.06
CA GLY A 75 -3.97 -0.61 6.59
C GLY A 75 -3.59 -0.90 8.03
N VAL A 76 -2.30 -0.80 8.36
CA VAL A 76 -1.80 -1.00 9.72
C VAL A 76 -1.11 0.25 10.20
N ASP A 77 -1.47 0.71 11.40
CA ASP A 77 -0.73 1.74 12.12
C ASP A 77 -0.59 1.34 13.60
N HIS A 78 0.48 1.74 14.27
CA HIS A 78 0.65 1.42 15.69
C HIS A 78 -0.04 2.44 16.60
N ILE A 79 -0.38 3.62 16.07
CA ILE A 79 -1.05 4.70 16.81
C ILE A 79 -2.56 4.56 16.62
N PRO A 80 -3.34 4.20 17.65
CA PRO A 80 -4.79 4.00 17.54
C PRO A 80 -5.52 5.25 17.00
N GLU A 81 -5.08 6.45 17.36
CA GLU A 81 -5.66 7.70 16.89
C GLU A 81 -5.49 7.92 15.39
N LEU A 82 -4.41 7.38 14.79
CA LEU A 82 -4.22 7.40 13.34
C LEU A 82 -5.12 6.37 12.64
N VAL A 83 -5.35 5.21 13.25
CA VAL A 83 -6.33 4.22 12.77
C VAL A 83 -7.73 4.81 12.77
N ASP A 84 -8.13 5.49 13.84
CA ASP A 84 -9.41 6.20 13.93
C ASP A 84 -9.52 7.31 12.89
N LEU A 85 -8.44 8.09 12.70
CA LEU A 85 -8.37 9.13 11.68
C LEU A 85 -8.52 8.55 10.27
N ALA A 86 -7.79 7.49 9.94
CA ALA A 86 -7.86 6.80 8.64
C ALA A 86 -9.25 6.25 8.36
N THR A 87 -9.85 5.60 9.36
CA THR A 87 -11.21 5.09 9.32
C THR A 87 -12.21 6.22 9.07
N LYS A 88 -12.11 7.32 9.81
CA LYS A 88 -13.00 8.49 9.67
C LYS A 88 -12.84 9.18 8.31
N ASN A 89 -11.62 9.35 7.83
CA ASN A 89 -11.34 9.93 6.52
C ASN A 89 -11.95 9.07 5.40
N THR A 90 -11.73 7.76 5.48
CA THR A 90 -12.29 6.80 4.52
C THR A 90 -13.81 6.77 4.58
N MET A 91 -14.42 6.74 5.77
CA MET A 91 -15.89 6.81 5.91
C MET A 91 -16.50 8.11 5.37
N LYS A 92 -15.73 9.21 5.33
CA LYS A 92 -16.18 10.50 4.80
C LYS A 92 -16.15 10.54 3.27
N ASP A 93 -15.13 9.94 2.65
CA ASP A 93 -14.88 10.03 1.21
C ASP A 93 -15.39 8.81 0.43
N HIS A 94 -15.14 7.61 0.98
CA HIS A 94 -15.44 6.30 0.40
C HIS A 94 -16.00 5.31 1.45
N PRO A 95 -17.17 5.59 2.07
CA PRO A 95 -17.76 4.72 3.09
C PRO A 95 -17.99 3.28 2.62
N GLU A 96 -18.26 3.09 1.32
CA GLU A 96 -18.45 1.78 0.71
C GLU A 96 -17.22 0.88 0.86
N TYR A 97 -16.00 1.42 0.96
CA TYR A 97 -14.79 0.59 1.07
C TYR A 97 -14.69 -0.13 2.41
N ILE A 98 -15.15 0.51 3.49
CA ILE A 98 -15.20 -0.14 4.80
C ILE A 98 -16.45 -1.02 4.91
N GLN A 99 -17.60 -0.53 4.43
CA GLN A 99 -18.86 -1.27 4.51
C GLN A 99 -18.86 -2.59 3.73
N GLU A 100 -18.19 -2.61 2.58
CA GLU A 100 -18.03 -3.80 1.73
C GLU A 100 -16.83 -4.67 2.15
N GLY A 101 -16.07 -4.26 3.17
CA GLY A 101 -14.90 -4.99 3.66
C GLY A 101 -13.71 -4.98 2.69
N ARG A 102 -13.63 -3.96 1.82
CA ARG A 102 -12.51 -3.75 0.89
C ARG A 102 -11.30 -3.11 1.59
N ILE A 103 -11.54 -2.30 2.62
CA ILE A 103 -10.50 -1.73 3.48
C ILE A 103 -10.78 -2.13 4.92
N ALA A 104 -9.73 -2.57 5.61
CA ALA A 104 -9.72 -2.72 7.06
C ALA A 104 -8.49 -2.02 7.64
N PHE A 105 -8.70 -1.17 8.65
CA PHE A 105 -7.61 -0.53 9.39
C PHE A 105 -7.42 -1.22 10.74
N HIS A 106 -6.18 -1.47 11.12
CA HIS A 106 -5.83 -2.16 12.35
C HIS A 106 -4.76 -1.41 13.13
N SER A 107 -4.97 -1.32 14.45
CA SER A 107 -3.93 -0.87 15.36
C SER A 107 -3.03 -2.05 15.71
N ALA A 108 -1.81 -2.07 15.14
CA ALA A 108 -0.87 -3.16 15.33
C ALA A 108 0.58 -2.77 15.02
N ASP A 109 1.51 -3.61 15.46
CA ASP A 109 2.90 -3.57 15.04
C ASP A 109 3.03 -4.08 13.60
N GLY A 110 3.14 -3.17 12.65
CA GLY A 110 3.42 -3.49 11.25
C GLY A 110 4.81 -4.08 10.93
N ARG A 111 5.77 -4.24 11.85
CA ARG A 111 7.03 -4.97 11.59
C ARG A 111 6.75 -6.45 11.40
N VAL A 112 5.77 -6.95 12.14
CA VAL A 112 5.28 -8.33 12.02
C VAL A 112 4.21 -8.47 10.92
N GLY A 113 3.96 -7.42 10.14
CA GLY A 113 2.92 -7.38 9.12
C GLY A 113 1.52 -7.53 9.71
N PHE A 114 0.62 -8.16 8.95
CA PHE A 114 -0.72 -8.49 9.42
C PHE A 114 -1.17 -9.81 8.78
N PRO A 115 -1.01 -10.94 9.48
CA PRO A 115 -1.37 -12.25 8.93
C PRO A 115 -2.85 -12.36 8.58
N GLN A 116 -3.15 -12.89 7.41
CA GLN A 116 -4.50 -13.27 6.95
C GLN A 116 -4.40 -14.56 6.12
N ASP A 117 -5.54 -15.21 5.86
CA ASP A 117 -5.60 -16.49 5.13
C ASP A 117 -5.00 -16.38 3.72
N ASP A 118 -5.19 -15.24 3.06
CA ASP A 118 -4.60 -14.91 1.77
C ASP A 118 -3.36 -14.00 1.95
N ARG A 119 -2.23 -14.33 1.33
CA ARG A 119 -1.00 -13.49 1.37
C ARG A 119 -1.20 -12.19 0.55
N TYR A 120 -0.24 -11.26 0.65
CA TYR A 120 -0.32 -9.98 -0.05
C TYR A 120 0.41 -9.99 -1.39
N ASP A 121 -0.24 -9.54 -2.46
CA ASP A 121 0.40 -9.30 -3.76
C ASP A 121 1.39 -8.12 -3.69
N ALA A 122 1.01 -7.10 -2.93
CA ALA A 122 1.78 -5.89 -2.73
C ALA A 122 1.86 -5.50 -1.25
N ILE A 123 3.06 -5.13 -0.81
CA ILE A 123 3.29 -4.57 0.53
C ILE A 123 3.97 -3.20 0.37
N HIS A 124 3.40 -2.18 0.98
CA HIS A 124 4.01 -0.87 1.11
C HIS A 124 4.34 -0.60 2.57
N VAL A 125 5.48 0.03 2.82
CA VAL A 125 5.89 0.50 4.13
C VAL A 125 6.15 2.01 4.05
N GLY A 126 5.29 2.79 4.71
CA GLY A 126 5.33 4.26 4.73
C GLY A 126 6.28 4.86 5.76
N ALA A 127 6.99 4.02 6.53
CA ALA A 127 7.96 4.43 7.54
C ALA A 127 9.35 3.84 7.24
N ALA A 128 10.40 4.49 7.73
CA ALA A 128 11.74 3.92 7.65
C ALA A 128 11.88 2.74 8.62
N ALA A 129 12.26 1.58 8.10
CA ALA A 129 12.61 0.41 8.89
C ALA A 129 14.12 0.35 9.18
N ASP A 130 14.51 -0.20 10.32
CA ASP A 130 15.93 -0.44 10.61
C ASP A 130 16.53 -1.50 9.67
N SER A 131 15.72 -2.47 9.28
CA SER A 131 16.06 -3.49 8.29
C SER A 131 14.79 -4.03 7.61
N ILE A 132 14.96 -4.82 6.55
CA ILE A 132 13.84 -5.51 5.90
C ILE A 132 13.45 -6.72 6.74
N HIS A 133 12.30 -6.65 7.43
CA HIS A 133 11.75 -7.73 8.26
C HIS A 133 11.38 -8.97 7.44
N ASN A 134 11.70 -10.16 7.94
CA ASN A 134 11.43 -11.42 7.24
C ASN A 134 9.94 -11.75 7.24
N GLU A 135 9.22 -11.34 8.27
CA GLU A 135 7.77 -11.49 8.45
C GLU A 135 7.01 -10.88 7.26
N LEU A 136 7.43 -9.69 6.81
CA LEU A 136 6.87 -9.03 5.63
C LEU A 136 7.20 -9.79 4.35
N ILE A 137 8.41 -10.34 4.24
CA ILE A 137 8.80 -11.17 3.09
C ILE A 137 7.96 -12.45 3.07
N GLU A 138 7.70 -13.09 4.21
CA GLU A 138 6.90 -14.31 4.31
C GLU A 138 5.45 -14.09 3.89
N GLN A 139 4.87 -12.96 4.31
CA GLN A 139 3.51 -12.53 3.96
C GLN A 139 3.38 -12.04 2.50
N LEU A 140 4.50 -11.78 1.81
CA LEU A 140 4.47 -11.45 0.39
C LEU A 140 4.16 -12.69 -0.47
N GLN A 141 3.21 -12.59 -1.37
CA GLN A 141 2.82 -13.67 -2.28
C GLN A 141 3.89 -13.93 -3.35
N ALA A 142 3.87 -15.13 -3.92
CA ALA A 142 4.64 -15.49 -5.11
C ALA A 142 3.67 -15.59 -6.31
N PRO A 143 3.79 -14.74 -7.36
CA PRO A 143 4.66 -13.57 -7.43
C PRO A 143 4.10 -12.38 -6.62
N GLY A 144 4.97 -11.52 -6.10
CA GLY A 144 4.57 -10.35 -5.31
C GLY A 144 5.70 -9.34 -5.16
N ARG A 145 5.37 -8.11 -4.78
CA ARG A 145 6.33 -7.02 -4.61
C ARG A 145 6.13 -6.24 -3.31
N MET A 146 7.23 -5.94 -2.64
CA MET A 146 7.26 -5.03 -1.50
C MET A 146 8.10 -3.78 -1.80
N PHE A 147 7.61 -2.64 -1.34
CA PHE A 147 8.31 -1.37 -1.29
C PHE A 147 8.56 -1.00 0.16
N ILE A 148 9.83 -0.82 0.53
CA ILE A 148 10.21 -0.53 1.92
C ILE A 148 11.43 0.40 1.98
N PRO A 149 11.30 1.60 2.60
CA PRO A 149 12.44 2.39 3.03
C PRO A 149 13.15 1.68 4.18
N ALA A 150 14.44 1.38 4.05
CA ALA A 150 15.23 0.81 5.14
C ALA A 150 16.60 1.47 5.28
N CYS A 151 17.15 1.42 6.49
CA CYS A 151 18.50 1.91 6.78
C CYS A 151 19.56 1.14 5.97
N ASP A 152 20.49 1.89 5.39
CA ASP A 152 21.63 1.38 4.62
C ASP A 152 22.85 2.27 4.92
N GLY A 153 23.72 1.79 5.81
CA GLY A 153 24.77 2.60 6.41
C GLY A 153 24.19 3.76 7.23
N ASP A 154 24.70 4.97 7.00
CA ASP A 154 24.24 6.19 7.70
C ASP A 154 22.96 6.81 7.09
N GLY A 155 22.45 6.24 6.00
CA GLY A 155 21.31 6.75 5.25
C GLY A 155 20.09 5.82 5.23
N GLN A 156 19.04 6.24 4.55
CA GLN A 156 17.90 5.40 4.19
C GLN A 156 17.80 5.30 2.68
N VAL A 157 17.55 4.10 2.19
CA VAL A 157 17.26 3.86 0.77
C VAL A 157 15.96 3.07 0.64
N ILE A 158 15.26 3.30 -0.45
CA ILE A 158 14.15 2.45 -0.83
C ILE A 158 14.71 1.12 -1.36
N PHE A 159 14.20 0.04 -0.80
CA PHE A 159 14.32 -1.30 -1.34
C PHE A 159 13.02 -1.68 -2.05
N VAL A 160 13.16 -2.18 -3.27
CA VAL A 160 12.13 -2.96 -3.95
C VAL A 160 12.48 -4.43 -3.77
N VAL A 161 11.58 -5.16 -3.14
CA VAL A 161 11.73 -6.60 -2.89
C VAL A 161 10.73 -7.33 -3.78
N ASP A 162 11.23 -8.14 -4.71
CA ASP A 162 10.41 -8.96 -5.59
C ASP A 162 10.50 -10.42 -5.13
N LYS A 163 9.35 -11.07 -4.97
CA LYS A 163 9.24 -12.53 -4.86
C LYS A 163 8.73 -13.07 -6.18
N ASP A 164 9.52 -13.91 -6.85
CA ASP A 164 9.12 -14.53 -8.11
C ASP A 164 8.15 -15.70 -7.89
N LYS A 165 7.63 -16.25 -8.99
CA LYS A 165 6.69 -17.39 -8.99
C LYS A 165 7.26 -18.67 -8.35
N ASP A 166 8.59 -18.81 -8.29
CA ASP A 166 9.29 -19.94 -7.68
C ASP A 166 9.57 -19.67 -6.18
N GLY A 167 9.15 -18.51 -5.67
CA GLY A 167 9.38 -18.06 -4.30
C GLY A 167 10.75 -17.44 -4.07
N ARG A 168 11.58 -17.24 -5.11
CA ARG A 168 12.90 -16.60 -4.94
C ARG A 168 12.73 -15.11 -4.69
N VAL A 169 13.46 -14.62 -3.69
CA VAL A 169 13.41 -13.22 -3.26
C VAL A 169 14.61 -12.46 -3.81
N THR A 170 14.35 -11.33 -4.46
CA THR A 170 15.38 -10.39 -4.91
C THR A 170 15.16 -9.03 -4.27
N LYS A 171 16.24 -8.36 -3.86
CA LYS A 171 16.20 -7.06 -3.17
C LYS A 171 17.02 -6.06 -3.98
N LYS A 172 16.39 -5.00 -4.47
CA LYS A 172 17.04 -3.96 -5.29
C LYS A 172 16.94 -2.61 -4.59
N LYS A 173 18.08 -1.96 -4.40
CA LYS A 173 18.16 -0.55 -3.98
C LYS A 173 17.74 0.35 -5.15
N THR A 174 16.91 1.35 -4.88
CA THR A 174 16.42 2.27 -5.93
C THR A 174 16.93 3.69 -5.74
N MET A 175 16.49 4.38 -4.70
CA MET A 175 16.86 5.78 -4.44
C MET A 175 16.99 6.04 -2.94
N SER A 176 17.82 7.02 -2.59
CA SER A 176 17.92 7.53 -1.23
C SER A 176 16.68 8.34 -0.86
N VAL A 177 16.23 8.20 0.39
CA VAL A 177 15.06 8.91 0.91
C VAL A 177 15.30 9.35 2.33
N TRP A 178 14.39 10.20 2.83
CA TRP A 178 14.29 10.50 4.25
C TRP A 178 12.82 10.35 4.65
N MET A 179 12.54 9.29 5.39
CA MET A 179 11.23 8.97 5.95
C MET A 179 11.31 9.04 7.48
N PRO A 180 10.21 9.39 8.16
CA PRO A 180 10.14 9.35 9.61
C PRO A 180 10.62 7.98 10.14
N LYS A 181 11.64 8.02 11.00
CA LYS A 181 12.00 6.90 11.85
C LYS A 181 11.05 6.95 13.03
N HIS A 182 9.85 6.41 12.87
CA HIS A 182 9.10 5.94 14.02
C HIS A 182 8.98 4.45 13.85
N SER A 183 9.66 3.79 14.77
CA SER A 183 9.60 2.36 14.99
C SER A 183 8.13 1.97 14.94
N ILE A 184 7.83 1.03 14.07
CA ILE A 184 6.51 0.44 13.94
C ILE A 184 6.22 -0.37 15.24
N VAL A 185 6.18 0.29 16.39
CA VAL A 185 6.16 -0.29 17.74
C VAL A 185 4.90 0.24 18.40
N ALA A 186 4.00 -0.65 18.82
CA ALA A 186 3.09 -0.29 19.89
C ALA A 186 3.91 -0.14 21.17
N ASP A 187 3.86 1.01 21.84
CA ASP A 187 4.60 1.27 23.07
C ASP A 187 4.44 0.11 24.08
N GLU A 188 5.51 -0.61 24.37
CA GLU A 188 5.53 -1.66 25.41
C GLU A 188 5.47 -1.09 26.85
N ASN A 189 5.27 0.21 27.02
CA ASN A 189 5.30 0.90 28.32
C ASN A 189 3.99 1.59 28.74
N ALA A 190 2.83 1.22 28.16
CA ALA A 190 1.53 1.73 28.60
C ALA A 190 0.91 0.95 29.79
N SER A 191 1.71 0.17 30.53
CA SER A 191 1.28 -0.50 31.75
C SER A 191 2.34 -0.35 32.87
N SER A 192 2.33 0.80 33.53
CA SER A 192 2.79 0.98 34.91
C SER A 192 2.09 2.16 35.56
#